data_AF-A0A7K7LGM5-F1
#
_entry.id   AF-A0A7K7LGM5-F1
#
_cell.length_a   1.000
_cell.length_b   1.000
_cell.length_c   1.000
_cell.angle_alpha   90.00
_cell.angle_beta   90.00
_cell.angle_gamma   90.00
#
_symmetry.space_group_name_H-M   'P 1'
#
loop_
_entity.id
_entity.type
_entity.pdbx_description
1 polymer ?
#
loop_
_entity_poly.entity_id
_entity_poly.type
_entity_poly.pdbx_seq_one_letter_code
_entity_poly.pdbx_strand_id
1 'polypeptide(L)'
;LDLSNCSLRSLPAVFAEAAAVVVLDLTENPLAALPNSSFLGFTNLQSLAVPLELECPGGSSAWQEVTERGSSRLCHGQRNPCNSSGELAWLCPENAACAPDGPGFTQCLCASPFHGYKCLREGAFPVLPFCSILGAVTAALSLLLWGTQRRKAKAP
;
A
#
# COMPACT_ATOMS: atom_id res chain seq x y z
N LEU A 1 16.58 11.48 -7.46
CA LEU A 1 17.38 10.28 -7.19
C LEU A 1 17.98 9.87 -8.51
N ASP A 2 19.28 10.05 -8.64
CA ASP A 2 20.01 9.69 -9.84
C ASP A 2 20.68 8.34 -9.61
N LEU A 3 20.32 7.34 -10.42
CA LEU A 3 20.92 6.01 -10.45
C LEU A 3 21.38 5.66 -11.87
N SER A 4 21.68 6.68 -12.67
CA SER A 4 22.24 6.47 -13.99
C SER A 4 23.59 5.74 -13.89
N ASN A 5 23.86 4.87 -14.87
CA ASN A 5 25.15 4.17 -15.00
C ASN A 5 25.62 3.44 -13.73
N CYS A 6 24.70 2.83 -13.00
CA CYS A 6 24.98 2.08 -11.76
C CYS A 6 25.15 0.57 -11.99
N SER A 7 25.22 0.13 -13.26
CA SER A 7 25.28 -1.29 -13.66
C SER A 7 24.11 -2.14 -13.12
N LEU A 8 22.94 -1.52 -12.90
CA LEU A 8 21.75 -2.18 -12.40
C LEU A 8 21.17 -3.13 -13.44
N ARG A 9 20.98 -4.40 -13.07
CA ARG A 9 20.32 -5.43 -13.92
C ARG A 9 18.85 -5.63 -13.59
N SER A 10 18.47 -5.26 -12.38
CA SER A 10 17.10 -5.28 -11.87
C SER A 10 16.93 -4.20 -10.82
N LEU A 11 15.68 -3.77 -10.61
CA LEU A 11 15.33 -2.87 -9.51
C LEU A 11 15.19 -3.69 -8.21
N PRO A 12 15.78 -3.25 -7.08
CA PRO A 12 15.63 -3.95 -5.80
C PRO A 12 14.19 -3.83 -5.27
N ALA A 13 13.70 -4.83 -4.54
CA ALA A 13 12.34 -4.81 -4.00
C ALA A 13 12.08 -3.64 -3.02
N VAL A 14 13.14 -3.18 -2.32
CA VAL A 14 13.11 -2.03 -1.40
C VAL A 14 12.83 -0.71 -2.13
N PHE A 15 12.97 -0.67 -3.45
CA PHE A 15 12.74 0.55 -4.22
C PHE A 15 11.30 1.08 -4.07
N ALA A 16 10.32 0.20 -3.87
CA ALA A 16 8.91 0.55 -3.62
C ALA A 16 8.69 1.37 -2.33
N GLU A 17 9.64 1.35 -1.39
CA GLU A 17 9.56 2.16 -0.16
C GLU A 17 9.94 3.64 -0.39
N ALA A 18 10.46 3.99 -1.57
CA ALA A 18 10.90 5.34 -1.91
C ALA A 18 9.75 6.24 -2.42
N ALA A 19 8.60 6.21 -1.74
CA ALA A 19 7.37 6.92 -2.13
C ALA A 19 7.50 8.46 -2.28
N ALA A 20 8.55 9.04 -1.69
CA ALA A 20 8.85 10.47 -1.76
C ALA A 20 9.67 10.89 -3.00
N VAL A 21 10.11 9.96 -3.84
CA VAL A 21 10.92 10.28 -5.02
C VAL A 21 10.10 11.01 -6.07
N VAL A 22 10.55 12.22 -6.42
CA VAL A 22 9.91 13.07 -7.44
C VAL A 22 10.59 12.96 -8.80
N VAL A 23 11.91 12.79 -8.82
CA VAL A 23 12.71 12.63 -10.03
C VAL A 23 13.57 11.40 -9.89
N LEU A 24 13.54 10.51 -10.89
CA LEU A 24 14.29 9.27 -10.92
C LEU A 24 14.98 9.11 -12.27
N ASP A 25 16.28 8.86 -12.25
CA ASP A 25 17.06 8.53 -13.45
C ASP A 25 17.60 7.10 -13.34
N LEU A 26 17.22 6.25 -14.29
CA LEU A 26 17.66 4.86 -14.43
C LEU A 26 18.42 4.63 -15.74
N THR A 27 18.78 5.70 -16.46
CA THR A 27 19.47 5.61 -17.75
C THR A 27 20.84 4.93 -17.64
N GLU A 28 21.38 4.48 -18.77
CA GLU A 28 22.70 3.83 -18.83
C GLU A 28 22.85 2.58 -17.93
N ASN A 29 21.73 1.92 -17.58
CA ASN A 29 21.76 0.65 -16.86
C ASN A 29 21.32 -0.51 -17.78
N PRO A 30 21.93 -1.71 -17.64
CA PRO A 30 21.55 -2.91 -18.40
C PRO A 30 20.27 -3.56 -17.83
N LEU A 31 19.20 -2.78 -17.67
CA LEU A 31 17.90 -3.24 -17.19
C LEU A 31 17.16 -4.00 -18.30
N ALA A 32 16.78 -5.24 -18.04
CA ALA A 32 16.03 -6.04 -19.02
C ALA A 32 14.53 -5.73 -19.03
N ALA A 33 13.99 -5.28 -17.89
CA ALA A 33 12.58 -4.97 -17.72
C ALA A 33 12.37 -4.01 -16.55
N LEU A 34 11.23 -3.32 -16.58
CA LEU A 34 10.71 -2.51 -15.47
C LEU A 34 9.41 -3.15 -14.99
N PRO A 35 9.47 -4.09 -14.02
CA PRO A 35 8.26 -4.68 -13.49
C PRO A 35 7.45 -3.58 -12.80
N ASN A 36 6.21 -3.42 -13.24
CA ASN A 36 5.28 -2.42 -12.74
C ASN A 36 5.17 -2.41 -11.19
N SER A 37 5.28 -3.59 -10.56
CA SER A 37 5.26 -3.75 -9.10
C SER A 37 6.41 -3.02 -8.38
N SER A 38 7.52 -2.75 -9.07
CA SER A 38 8.68 -2.03 -8.50
C SER A 38 8.39 -0.54 -8.28
N PHE A 39 7.33 -0.04 -8.90
CA PHE A 39 6.91 1.36 -8.83
C PHE A 39 5.63 1.54 -7.98
N LEU A 40 5.20 0.49 -7.26
CA LEU A 40 4.16 0.63 -6.26
C LEU A 40 4.60 1.64 -5.18
N GLY A 41 3.68 2.48 -4.74
CA GLY A 41 3.94 3.54 -3.77
C GLY A 41 4.60 4.81 -4.33
N PHE A 42 5.09 4.82 -5.58
CA PHE A 42 5.64 6.03 -6.23
C PHE A 42 4.51 6.98 -6.65
N THR A 43 3.88 7.63 -5.67
CA THR A 43 2.73 8.52 -5.90
C THR A 43 3.11 9.95 -6.26
N ASN A 44 4.39 10.33 -6.06
CA ASN A 44 4.91 11.68 -6.28
C ASN A 44 5.87 11.79 -7.47
N LEU A 45 6.02 10.74 -8.26
CA LEU A 45 7.04 10.66 -9.31
C LEU A 45 6.64 11.53 -10.51
N GLN A 46 7.32 12.65 -10.72
CA GLN A 46 7.02 13.57 -11.81
C GLN A 46 7.89 13.35 -13.04
N SER A 47 9.12 12.89 -12.86
CA SER A 47 10.07 12.69 -13.97
C SER A 47 10.81 11.38 -13.78
N LEU A 48 10.70 10.51 -14.78
CA LEU A 48 11.38 9.22 -14.83
C LEU A 48 12.11 9.07 -16.15
N ALA A 49 13.43 8.94 -16.11
CA ALA A 49 14.24 8.63 -17.27
C ALA A 49 14.64 7.15 -17.24
N VAL A 50 14.38 6.42 -18.33
CA VAL A 50 14.67 4.99 -18.47
C VAL A 50 15.42 4.72 -19.78
N PRO A 51 16.14 3.58 -19.91
CA PRO A 51 16.68 3.13 -21.19
C PRO A 51 15.61 3.12 -22.30
N LEU A 52 15.99 3.51 -23.52
CA LEU A 52 15.07 3.70 -24.65
C LEU A 52 14.23 2.45 -24.98
N GLU A 53 14.82 1.28 -24.80
CA GLU A 53 14.19 -0.02 -25.08
C GLU A 53 13.06 -0.35 -24.09
N LEU A 54 13.00 0.33 -22.95
CA LEU A 54 12.03 0.08 -21.89
C LEU A 54 10.86 1.06 -21.96
N GLU A 55 9.66 0.54 -21.72
CA GLU A 55 8.46 1.36 -21.61
C GLU A 55 8.35 2.03 -20.24
N CYS A 56 7.64 3.16 -20.21
CA CYS A 56 7.28 3.80 -18.96
C CYS A 56 6.41 2.85 -18.11
N PRO A 57 6.65 2.74 -16.79
CA PRO A 57 5.82 1.93 -15.90
C PRO A 57 4.38 2.46 -15.93
N GLY A 58 3.42 1.53 -15.92
CA GLY A 58 2.00 1.84 -16.11
C GLY A 58 1.60 2.19 -17.56
N GLY A 59 2.54 2.09 -18.51
CA GLY A 59 2.32 2.43 -19.92
C GLY A 59 2.25 3.94 -20.17
N SER A 60 2.10 4.34 -21.43
CA SER A 60 2.05 5.76 -21.83
C SER A 60 0.84 6.52 -21.25
N SER A 61 -0.25 5.83 -20.95
CA SER A 61 -1.46 6.41 -20.35
C SER A 61 -1.27 6.84 -18.89
N ALA A 62 -0.26 6.32 -18.19
CA ALA A 62 0.05 6.72 -16.82
C ALA A 62 0.76 8.09 -16.73
N TRP A 63 1.17 8.66 -17.87
CA TRP A 63 1.99 9.87 -17.93
C TRP A 63 1.32 10.97 -18.77
N GLN A 64 1.63 12.22 -18.48
CA GLN A 64 1.16 13.36 -19.27
C GLN A 64 1.88 13.39 -20.62
N GLU A 65 3.17 13.15 -20.59
CA GLU A 65 4.05 13.20 -21.75
C GLU A 65 5.09 12.09 -21.66
N VAL A 66 5.32 11.39 -22.77
CA VAL A 66 6.42 10.44 -22.94
C VAL A 66 7.22 10.87 -24.16
N THR A 67 8.48 11.23 -23.95
CA THR A 67 9.38 11.70 -25.00
C THR A 67 10.63 10.81 -25.08
N GLU A 68 11.21 10.72 -26.26
CA GLU A 68 12.47 10.01 -26.48
C GLU A 68 13.58 11.05 -26.65
N ARG A 69 14.65 10.93 -25.85
CA ARG A 69 15.77 11.85 -25.85
C ARG A 69 17.08 11.06 -25.93
N GLY A 70 17.68 11.04 -27.11
CA GLY A 70 18.90 10.26 -27.36
C GLY A 70 18.65 8.77 -27.15
N SER A 71 19.40 8.15 -26.24
CA SER A 71 19.25 6.74 -25.83
C SER A 71 18.38 6.54 -24.59
N SER A 72 17.53 7.52 -24.26
CA SER A 72 16.64 7.47 -23.10
C SER A 72 15.20 7.77 -23.47
N ARG A 73 14.28 7.19 -22.72
CA ARG A 73 12.87 7.55 -22.72
C ARG A 73 12.55 8.29 -21.44
N LEU A 74 11.92 9.45 -21.57
CA LEU A 74 11.52 10.32 -20.48
C LEU A 74 10.00 10.23 -20.30
N CYS A 75 9.58 9.80 -19.11
CA CYS A 75 8.20 9.77 -18.69
C CYS A 75 7.97 10.97 -17.75
N HIS A 76 7.12 11.90 -18.16
CA HIS A 76 6.91 13.15 -17.45
C HIS A 76 5.43 13.37 -17.07
N GLY A 77 5.25 13.88 -15.85
CA GLY A 77 3.95 14.22 -15.27
C GLY A 77 3.09 12.99 -15.05
N GLN A 78 3.34 12.21 -14.00
CA GLN A 78 2.47 11.10 -13.61
C GLN A 78 1.01 11.58 -13.47
N ARG A 79 0.09 10.91 -14.15
CA ARG A 79 -1.34 11.18 -14.06
C ARG A 79 -1.91 10.50 -12.83
N ASN A 80 -2.87 11.15 -12.18
CA ASN A 80 -3.65 10.50 -11.14
C ASN A 80 -4.71 9.59 -11.79
N PRO A 81 -4.60 8.25 -11.67
CA PRO A 81 -5.57 7.33 -12.26
C PRO A 81 -6.98 7.47 -11.66
N CYS A 82 -7.13 8.03 -10.45
CA CYS A 82 -8.43 8.30 -9.84
C CYS A 82 -9.15 9.53 -10.43
N ASN A 83 -8.47 10.39 -11.20
CA ASN A 83 -9.11 11.54 -11.86
C ASN A 83 -9.83 11.17 -13.17
N SER A 84 -9.56 10.00 -13.73
CA SER A 84 -10.22 9.54 -14.95
C SER A 84 -11.67 9.17 -14.63
N SER A 85 -12.60 9.73 -15.39
CA SER A 85 -14.05 9.68 -15.19
C SER A 85 -14.60 8.31 -14.77
N GLY A 86 -15.08 8.22 -13.53
CA GLY A 86 -16.20 7.36 -13.10
C GLY A 86 -15.97 5.85 -12.98
N GLU A 87 -15.19 5.22 -13.86
CA GLU A 87 -15.18 3.75 -13.95
C GLU A 87 -14.34 3.06 -12.86
N LEU A 88 -13.20 3.64 -12.45
CA LEU A 88 -12.40 3.11 -11.34
C LEU A 88 -12.87 3.56 -9.95
N ALA A 89 -13.60 4.69 -9.85
CA ALA A 89 -14.12 5.17 -8.58
C ALA A 89 -15.21 4.24 -7.98
N TRP A 90 -15.90 3.47 -8.83
CA TRP A 90 -16.90 2.47 -8.43
C TRP A 90 -16.30 1.14 -7.95
N LEU A 91 -15.00 0.92 -8.10
CA LEU A 91 -14.36 -0.32 -7.66
C LEU A 91 -14.13 -0.36 -6.14
N CYS A 92 -14.12 0.79 -5.48
CA CYS A 92 -13.88 0.84 -4.04
C CYS A 92 -15.14 0.47 -3.25
N PRO A 93 -15.01 -0.30 -2.15
CA PRO A 93 -16.13 -0.64 -1.29
C PRO A 93 -16.70 0.60 -0.61
N GLU A 94 -17.88 0.45 -0.01
CA GLU A 94 -18.49 1.51 0.79
C GLU A 94 -17.52 2.04 1.84
N ASN A 95 -17.51 3.37 2.04
CA ASN A 95 -16.61 4.09 2.94
C ASN A 95 -15.12 4.02 2.58
N ALA A 96 -14.77 3.62 1.36
CA ALA A 96 -13.43 3.74 0.81
C ALA A 96 -13.38 4.74 -0.35
N ALA A 97 -12.23 5.36 -0.55
CA ALA A 97 -11.95 6.29 -1.62
C ALA A 97 -10.77 5.78 -2.47
N CYS A 98 -10.83 6.04 -3.77
CA CYS A 98 -9.72 5.78 -4.68
C CYS A 98 -8.52 6.66 -4.30
N ALA A 99 -7.35 6.04 -4.21
CA ALA A 99 -6.08 6.71 -4.06
C ALA A 99 -5.08 6.15 -5.10
N PRO A 100 -4.14 6.97 -5.60
CA PRO A 100 -3.06 6.48 -6.45
C PRO A 100 -2.10 5.59 -5.67
N ASP A 101 -1.50 4.60 -6.33
CA ASP A 101 -0.49 3.71 -5.74
C ASP A 101 0.74 3.53 -6.63
N GLY A 102 1.01 4.49 -7.50
CA GLY A 102 2.10 4.43 -8.48
C GLY A 102 1.66 4.71 -9.91
N PRO A 103 2.58 4.70 -10.89
CA PRO A 103 2.27 4.95 -12.29
C PRO A 103 1.29 3.89 -12.83
N GLY A 104 0.05 4.30 -13.10
CA GLY A 104 -1.00 3.39 -13.58
C GLY A 104 -1.64 2.49 -12.51
N PHE A 105 -1.30 2.66 -11.23
CA PHE A 105 -1.84 1.86 -10.12
C PHE A 105 -2.80 2.66 -9.24
N THR A 106 -3.83 1.98 -8.76
CA THR A 106 -4.82 2.50 -7.81
C THR A 106 -4.94 1.56 -6.62
N GLN A 107 -5.31 2.14 -5.47
CA GLN A 107 -5.68 1.45 -4.26
C GLN A 107 -6.92 2.08 -3.64
N CYS A 108 -7.62 1.34 -2.80
CA CYS A 108 -8.77 1.85 -2.03
C CYS A 108 -8.34 2.07 -0.59
N LEU A 109 -8.39 3.32 -0.13
CA LEU A 109 -8.10 3.68 1.25
C LEU A 109 -9.41 4.02 1.96
N CYS A 110 -9.53 3.65 3.23
CA CYS A 110 -10.71 4.01 4.00
C CYS A 110 -10.82 5.54 4.09
N ALA A 111 -12.01 6.06 3.77
CA ALA A 111 -12.32 7.46 4.00
C ALA A 111 -12.37 7.70 5.52
N SER A 112 -11.77 8.79 5.99
CA SER A 112 -11.90 9.17 7.40
C SER A 112 -13.38 9.40 7.73
N PRO A 113 -13.92 8.89 8.86
CA PRO A 113 -13.24 8.27 10.02
C PRO A 113 -13.17 6.73 10.02
N PHE A 114 -13.47 6.08 8.89
CA PHE A 114 -13.54 4.63 8.80
C PHE A 114 -12.16 3.97 8.75
N HIS A 115 -12.07 2.74 9.26
CA HIS A 115 -10.84 1.96 9.25
C HIS A 115 -11.09 0.44 9.23
N GLY A 116 -9.99 -0.32 9.13
CA GLY A 116 -9.98 -1.78 9.04
C GLY A 116 -10.04 -2.29 7.60
N TYR A 117 -9.83 -3.58 7.41
CA TYR A 117 -9.69 -4.21 6.08
C TYR A 117 -10.95 -4.12 5.17
N LYS A 118 -12.09 -3.70 5.73
CA LYS A 118 -13.37 -3.47 5.01
C LYS A 118 -13.89 -2.04 5.12
N CYS A 119 -13.20 -1.14 5.83
CA CYS A 119 -13.68 0.22 6.08
C CYS A 119 -15.08 0.31 6.73
N LEU A 120 -15.47 -0.68 7.53
CA LEU A 120 -16.77 -0.71 8.22
C LEU A 120 -16.71 -0.32 9.70
N ARG A 121 -15.50 -0.08 10.23
CA ARG A 121 -15.32 0.26 11.65
C ARG A 121 -15.12 1.76 11.77
N GLU A 122 -15.78 2.34 12.77
CA GLU A 122 -15.66 3.74 13.15
C GLU A 122 -15.38 3.82 14.67
N GLY A 123 -14.59 4.81 15.09
CA GLY A 123 -14.21 4.98 16.49
C GLY A 123 -13.15 3.99 17.00
N ALA A 124 -12.82 4.08 18.28
CA ALA A 124 -11.85 3.18 18.91
C ALA A 124 -12.56 1.98 19.56
N PHE A 125 -11.92 0.81 19.53
CA PHE A 125 -12.43 -0.36 20.27
C PHE A 125 -12.43 -0.06 21.78
N PRO A 126 -13.56 -0.27 22.50
CA PRO A 126 -13.64 0.05 23.92
C PRO A 126 -12.94 -1.04 24.76
N VAL A 127 -11.61 -0.99 24.79
CA VAL A 127 -10.73 -1.98 25.45
C VAL A 127 -11.07 -2.14 26.93
N LEU A 128 -11.27 -1.03 27.64
CA LEU A 128 -11.50 -1.04 29.09
C LEU A 128 -12.75 -1.84 29.50
N PRO A 129 -13.97 -1.56 29.00
CA PRO A 129 -15.13 -2.35 29.40
C PRO A 129 -15.03 -3.80 28.92
N PHE A 130 -14.45 -4.05 27.75
CA PHE A 130 -14.27 -5.41 27.24
C PHE A 130 -13.37 -6.25 28.15
N CYS A 131 -12.18 -5.75 28.49
CA CYS A 131 -11.25 -6.42 29.41
C CYS A 131 -11.83 -6.55 30.82
N SER A 132 -12.61 -5.56 31.28
CA SER A 132 -13.25 -5.61 32.60
C SER A 132 -14.27 -6.74 32.70
N ILE A 133 -15.15 -6.86 31.71
CA ILE A 133 -16.17 -7.92 31.65
C ILE A 133 -15.47 -9.29 31.54
N LEU A 134 -14.50 -9.41 30.63
CA LEU A 134 -13.76 -10.66 30.44
C LEU A 134 -13.07 -11.10 31.74
N GLY A 135 -12.33 -10.19 32.38
CA GLY A 135 -11.63 -10.47 33.64
C GLY A 135 -12.58 -10.88 34.77
N ALA A 136 -13.72 -10.21 34.91
CA ALA A 136 -14.72 -10.54 35.92
C ALA A 136 -15.33 -11.93 35.71
N VAL A 137 -15.71 -12.27 34.48
CA VAL A 137 -16.26 -13.59 34.13
C VAL A 137 -15.22 -14.69 34.38
N THR A 138 -13.96 -14.48 33.97
CA THR A 138 -12.88 -15.45 34.22
C THR A 138 -12.66 -15.66 35.72
N ALA A 139 -12.57 -14.58 36.51
CA ALA A 139 -12.40 -14.69 37.96
C ALA A 139 -13.56 -15.43 38.63
N ALA A 140 -14.80 -15.13 38.23
CA ALA A 140 -15.99 -15.81 38.74
C ALA A 140 -15.96 -17.33 38.42
N LEU A 141 -15.65 -17.69 37.18
CA LEU A 141 -15.51 -19.10 36.77
C LEU A 141 -14.38 -19.80 37.52
N SER A 142 -13.22 -19.15 37.69
CA SER A 142 -12.11 -19.71 38.48
C SER A 142 -12.50 -19.95 39.93
N LEU A 143 -13.22 -19.02 40.57
CA LEU A 143 -13.71 -19.17 41.94
C LEU A 143 -14.76 -20.30 42.06
N LEU A 144 -15.67 -20.43 41.09
CA LEU A 144 -16.66 -21.50 41.05
C LEU A 144 -16.00 -22.88 40.87
N LEU A 145 -15.07 -23.00 39.93
CA LEU A 145 -14.31 -24.22 39.69
C LEU A 145 -13.48 -24.59 40.93
N TRP A 146 -12.81 -23.61 41.55
CA TRP A 146 -12.09 -23.81 42.80
C TRP A 146 -13.01 -24.31 43.92
N GLY A 147 -14.16 -23.68 44.11
CA GLY A 147 -15.13 -24.05 45.15
C GLY A 147 -15.69 -25.46 44.96
N THR A 148 -16.06 -25.83 43.73
CA THR A 148 -16.63 -27.14 43.41
C THR A 148 -15.57 -28.25 43.42
N GLN A 149 -14.37 -28.02 42.87
CA GLN A 149 -13.29 -29.01 42.88
C GLN A 149 -12.68 -29.21 44.27
N ARG A 150 -12.47 -28.15 45.07
CA ARG A 150 -12.03 -28.34 46.48
C ARG A 150 -13.05 -29.06 47.34
N ARG A 151 -14.36 -28.87 47.08
CA ARG A 151 -15.41 -29.61 47.80
C ARG A 151 -15.36 -31.11 47.46
N LYS A 152 -15.01 -31.49 46.24
CA LYS A 152 -14.81 -32.89 45.84
C LYS A 152 -13.54 -33.53 46.42
N ALA A 153 -12.50 -32.74 46.69
CA ALA A 153 -11.29 -33.24 47.35
C ALA A 153 -11.45 -33.48 48.87
N LYS A 154 -12.56 -33.04 49.49
CA LYS A 154 -12.85 -33.20 50.93
C LYS A 154 -13.98 -34.20 51.23
N ALA A 155 -14.52 -34.90 50.23
CA ALA A 155 -15.46 -35.99 50.45
C ALA A 155 -14.69 -37.33 50.50
N PRO A 156 -14.76 -38.10 51.61
CA PRO A 156 -14.16 -39.44 51.70
C PRO A 156 -14.91 -40.47 50.86
#